data_AF-A0AA39UNR3-F1
#
_entry.id   AF-A0AA39UNR3-F1
#
_cell.length_a   1.000
_cell.length_b   1.000
_cell.length_c   1.000
_cell.angle_alpha   90.00
_cell.angle_beta   90.00
_cell.angle_gamma   90.00
#
_symmetry.space_group_name_H-M   'P 1'
#
loop_
_entity.id
_entity.type
_entity.pdbx_description
1 polymer ?
#
loop_
_entity_poly.entity_id
_entity_poly.type
_entity_poly.pdbx_seq_one_letter_code
_entity_poly.pdbx_strand_id
1 'polypeptide(L)' 'NQMNIISWWPKPSAWETSSLYIGFWSSDCEAWFQWQVGDIHSGKAYLWTLTQWNHSLK' A
#
# COMPACT_ATOMS: atom_id res chain seq x y z
N ASN A 1 -11.27 -20.84 -6.40
CA ASN A 1 -11.88 -19.63 -5.84
C ASN A 1 -10.84 -18.78 -5.15
N GLN A 2 -10.30 -17.76 -5.83
CA GLN A 2 -9.38 -16.79 -5.24
C GLN A 2 -10.20 -15.69 -4.56
N MET A 3 -10.06 -15.52 -3.25
CA MET A 3 -10.72 -14.43 -2.53
C MET A 3 -10.00 -13.11 -2.83
N ASN A 4 -10.71 -12.17 -3.47
CA ASN A 4 -10.24 -10.79 -3.64
C ASN A 4 -10.40 -10.04 -2.32
N ILE A 5 -9.42 -10.22 -1.42
CA ILE A 5 -9.32 -9.43 -0.19
C ILE A 5 -9.03 -7.98 -0.58
N ILE A 6 -9.90 -7.07 -0.16
CA ILE A 6 -9.74 -5.62 -0.27
C ILE A 6 -9.35 -5.04 1.10
N SER A 7 -8.41 -4.09 1.11
CA SER A 7 -7.82 -3.56 2.35
C SER A 7 -7.29 -2.14 2.12
N TRP A 8 -7.25 -1.33 3.19
CA TRP A 8 -6.57 -0.03 3.22
C TRP A 8 -5.05 -0.13 3.28
N TRP A 9 -4.53 -1.33 3.53
CA TRP A 9 -3.10 -1.60 3.57
C TRP A 9 -2.73 -2.69 2.57
N PRO A 10 -1.56 -2.57 1.92
CA PRO A 10 -1.06 -3.62 1.04
C PRO A 10 -0.77 -4.88 1.84
N LYS A 11 -0.93 -6.03 1.17
CA LYS A 11 -0.43 -7.30 1.71
C LYS A 11 1.10 -7.31 1.68
N PRO A 12 1.77 -8.10 2.55
CA PRO A 12 3.22 -8.24 2.54
C PRO A 12 3.79 -8.53 1.14
N SER A 13 3.16 -9.44 0.40
CA SER A 13 3.58 -9.80 -0.96
C SER A 13 3.53 -8.65 -1.97
N ALA A 14 2.66 -7.65 -1.78
CA ALA A 14 2.63 -6.46 -2.64
C ALA A 14 3.73 -5.47 -2.23
N TRP A 15 3.88 -5.27 -0.92
CA TRP A 15 4.91 -4.41 -0.36
C TRP A 15 6.31 -4.89 -0.75
N GLU A 16 6.60 -6.19 -0.64
CA GLU A 16 7.89 -6.79 -0.99
C GLU A 16 8.28 -6.61 -2.47
N THR A 17 7.31 -6.42 -3.36
CA THR A 17 7.55 -6.16 -4.78
C THR A 17 7.68 -4.68 -5.13
N SER A 18 7.47 -3.79 -4.16
CA SER A 18 7.52 -2.35 -4.34
C SER A 18 8.95 -1.82 -4.34
N SER A 19 9.15 -0.64 -4.93
CA SER A 19 10.39 0.12 -4.82
C SER A 19 10.68 0.63 -3.40
N LEU A 20 9.70 0.57 -2.50
CA LEU A 20 9.82 0.94 -1.09
C LEU A 20 10.42 -0.19 -0.23
N TYR A 21 10.45 -1.44 -0.73
CA TYR A 21 11.03 -2.57 0.00
C TYR A 21 12.54 -2.69 -0.24
N ILE A 22 13.31 -1.85 0.46
CA ILE A 22 14.78 -1.78 0.35
C ILE A 22 15.52 -2.36 1.57
N GLY A 23 14.81 -3.08 2.45
CA GLY A 23 15.37 -3.73 3.64
C GLY A 23 15.42 -2.86 4.90
N PHE A 24 15.01 -1.59 4.83
CA PHE A 24 14.82 -0.70 5.98
C PHE A 24 13.74 0.35 5.69
N TRP A 25 13.30 1.08 6.72
CA TRP A 25 12.31 2.16 6.59
C TRP A 25 13.00 3.45 6.14
N SER A 26 12.88 3.81 4.86
CA SER A 26 13.43 5.05 4.31
C SER A 26 12.49 6.23 4.48
N SER A 27 12.95 7.43 4.11
CA SER A 27 12.09 8.62 4.02
C SER A 27 10.91 8.43 3.06
N ASP A 28 11.09 7.64 2.00
CA ASP A 28 10.05 7.38 1.01
C ASP A 28 8.97 6.46 1.59
N CYS A 29 9.35 5.48 2.43
CA CYS A 29 8.41 4.65 3.18
C CYS A 29 7.53 5.52 4.09
N GLU A 30 8.14 6.46 4.83
CA GLU A 30 7.41 7.37 5.71
C GLU A 30 6.48 8.29 4.92
N ALA A 31 6.97 8.89 3.83
CA ALA A 31 6.17 9.78 3.00
C ALA A 31 4.94 9.07 2.42
N TRP A 32 5.11 7.85 1.92
CA TRP A 32 4.00 7.03 1.44
C TRP A 32 3.01 6.68 2.56
N PHE A 33 3.51 6.29 3.73
CA PHE A 33 2.66 5.91 4.86
C PHE A 33 1.81 7.10 5.34
N GLN A 34 2.43 8.27 5.51
CA GLN A 34 1.73 9.49 5.91
C GLN A 34 0.70 9.93 4.88
N TRP A 35 1.00 9.80 3.59
CA TRP A 35 0.02 10.04 2.53
C TRP A 35 -1.20 9.12 2.65
N GLN A 36 -0.99 7.82 2.83
CA GLN A 36 -2.07 6.84 2.99
C GLN A 36 -2.91 7.11 4.25
N VAL A 37 -2.27 7.42 5.38
CA VAL A 37 -2.97 7.80 6.62
C VAL A 37 -3.79 9.07 6.42
N GLY A 38 -3.23 10.07 5.71
CA GLY A 38 -3.93 11.32 5.38
C GLY A 38 -5.19 11.07 4.53
N ASP A 39 -5.11 10.18 3.55
CA ASP A 39 -6.26 9.79 2.72
C ASP A 39 -7.32 9.03 3.54
N ILE A 40 -6.91 8.16 4.46
CA ILE A 40 -7.85 7.44 5.35
C ILE A 40 -8.58 8.45 6.24
N HIS A 41 -7.86 9.36 6.90
CA HIS A 41 -8.45 10.35 7.79
C HIS A 41 -9.32 11.38 7.07
N SER A 42 -9.00 11.72 5.82
CA SER A 42 -9.81 12.63 5.01
C SER A 42 -11.00 11.96 4.31
N GLY A 43 -11.18 10.64 4.49
CA GLY A 43 -12.26 9.86 3.87
C GLY A 43 -12.08 9.65 2.36
N LYS A 44 -10.86 9.86 1.84
CA LYS A 44 -10.52 9.71 0.42
C LYS A 44 -9.88 8.36 0.09
N ALA A 45 -9.45 7.61 1.10
CA ALA A 45 -8.83 6.31 0.89
C ALA A 45 -9.79 5.28 0.29
N TYR A 46 -9.32 4.63 -0.77
CA TYR A 46 -10.01 3.50 -1.39
C TYR A 46 -9.54 2.18 -0.78
N LEU A 47 -10.45 1.21 -0.69
CA LEU A 47 -10.08 -0.18 -0.43
C LEU A 47 -9.56 -0.80 -1.72
N TRP A 48 -8.34 -1.32 -1.69
CA TRP A 48 -7.70 -1.89 -2.88
C TRP A 48 -7.52 -3.40 -2.77
N THR A 49 -7.68 -4.06 -3.92
CA THR A 49 -7.28 -5.45 -4.15
C THR A 49 -5.75 -5.56 -4.22
N LEU A 50 -5.23 -6.79 -4.14
CA LEU A 50 -3.80 -7.05 -4.33
C LEU A 50 -3.26 -6.49 -5.66
N THR A 51 -4.01 -6.67 -6.75
CA THR A 51 -3.60 -6.19 -8.08
C THR A 51 -3.50 -4.67 -8.13
N GLN A 52 -4.43 -3.95 -7.48
CA GLN A 52 -4.38 -2.49 -7.38
C GLN A 52 -3.20 -2.02 -6.51
N TRP A 53 -2.94 -2.69 -5.39
CA TRP A 53 -1.75 -2.43 -4.57
C TRP A 53 -0.45 -2.63 -5.35
N ASN A 54 -0.33 -3.74 -6.09
CA ASN A 54 0.83 -4.01 -6.94
C ASN A 54 1.04 -2.98 -8.05
N HIS A 55 -0.01 -2.26 -8.47
CA HIS A 55 0.10 -1.19 -9.46
C HIS A 55 0.46 0.15 -8.81
N SER A 56 -0.12 0.45 -7.64
CA SER A 56 0.13 1.71 -6.92
C SER A 56 1.51 1.79 -6.27
N LEU A 57 2.14 0.65 -5.98
CA LEU A 57 3.43 0.56 -5.27
C LEU A 57 4.63 0.34 -6.21
N LYS A 58 4.43 0.38 -7.52
CA LYS A 58 5.51 0.27 -8.52
C LYS A 58 6.19 1.60 -8.76
#